data_AF-A0A7L1L1F4-F1
#
_entry.id   AF-A0A7L1L1F4-F1
#
_cell.length_a   1.000
_cell.length_b   1.000
_cell.length_c   1.000
_cell.angle_alpha   90.00
_cell.angle_beta   90.00
_cell.angle_gamma   90.00
#
_symmetry.space_group_name_H-M   'P 1'
#
loop_
_entity.id
_entity.type
_entity.pdbx_description
1 polymer ?
#
loop_
_entity_poly.entity_id
_entity_poly.type
_entity_poly.pdbx_seq_one_letter_code
_entity_poly.pdbx_strand_id
1 'polypeptide(L)'
;QVLFALNQTLLQHESLRAGSLQAPYTTEDLIKHYNCGDLNAVIFNHDTSQVPNFINTTLPPHEQVTAQEIDSYFRQELIYKRNERMGKRVMALLRENADKSFFFAFGAGHFLGNNTVIDVLRQAGFEVEHTPPGQPI
;
A
#
# COMPACT_ATOMS: atom_id res chain seq x y z
N GLN A 1 11.33 -12.87 17.19
CA GLN A 1 10.54 -12.12 16.20
C GLN A 1 11.36 -11.01 15.52
N VAL A 2 11.91 -10.02 16.22
CA VAL A 2 12.69 -8.92 15.57
C VAL A 2 13.91 -9.42 14.77
N LEU A 3 14.78 -10.23 15.38
CA LEU A 3 15.95 -10.78 14.68
C LEU A 3 15.58 -11.63 13.47
N PHE A 4 14.47 -12.38 13.56
CA PHE A 4 13.94 -13.15 12.44
C PHE A 4 13.51 -12.23 11.29
N ALA A 5 12.69 -11.20 11.56
CA ALA A 5 12.27 -10.23 10.55
C ALA A 5 13.46 -9.49 9.90
N LEU A 6 14.47 -9.11 10.69
CA LEU A 6 15.67 -8.46 10.17
C LEU A 6 16.47 -9.39 9.26
N ASN A 7 16.66 -10.64 9.67
CA ASN A 7 17.41 -11.62 8.88
C ASN A 7 16.68 -11.95 7.57
N GLN A 8 15.36 -12.18 7.62
CA GLN A 8 14.58 -12.45 6.42
C GLN A 8 14.54 -11.26 5.46
N THR A 9 14.38 -10.03 5.99
CA THR A 9 14.45 -8.81 5.16
C THR A 9 15.82 -8.65 4.52
N LEU A 10 16.90 -8.88 5.28
CA LEU A 10 18.27 -8.82 4.76
C LEU A 10 18.47 -9.83 3.61
N LEU A 11 18.10 -11.09 3.82
CA LEU A 11 18.20 -12.16 2.82
C LEU A 11 17.44 -11.80 1.53
N GLN A 12 16.24 -11.22 1.65
CA GLN A 12 15.46 -10.77 0.51
C GLN A 12 16.19 -9.67 -0.28
N HIS A 13 16.70 -8.64 0.41
CA HIS A 13 17.45 -7.55 -0.23
C HIS A 13 18.76 -8.00 -0.87
N GLU A 14 19.47 -8.94 -0.24
CA GLU A 14 20.68 -9.52 -0.81
C GLU A 14 20.39 -10.36 -2.06
N SER A 15 19.27 -11.08 -2.08
CA SER A 15 18.80 -11.83 -3.25
C SER A 15 18.41 -10.90 -4.42
N LEU A 16 17.70 -9.81 -4.14
CA LEU A 16 17.41 -8.77 -5.13
C LEU A 16 18.71 -8.15 -5.68
N ARG A 17 19.67 -7.82 -4.80
CA ARG A 17 20.97 -7.26 -5.19
C ARG A 17 21.78 -8.23 -6.05
N ALA A 18 21.73 -9.51 -5.74
CA ALA A 18 22.40 -10.56 -6.51
C ALA A 18 21.68 -10.90 -7.84
N GLY A 19 20.47 -10.37 -8.06
CA GLY A 19 19.65 -10.66 -9.23
C GLY A 19 18.98 -12.05 -9.20
N SER A 20 19.05 -12.77 -8.08
CA SER A 20 18.41 -14.08 -7.92
C SER A 20 16.90 -13.97 -7.70
N LEU A 21 16.46 -12.84 -7.16
CA LEU A 21 15.05 -12.46 -7.06
C LEU A 21 14.81 -11.25 -7.95
N GLN A 22 13.74 -11.27 -8.75
CA GLN A 22 13.28 -10.11 -9.50
C GLN A 22 12.07 -9.49 -8.81
N ALA A 23 11.99 -8.17 -8.81
CA ALA A 23 10.78 -7.48 -8.36
C ALA A 23 9.62 -7.88 -9.30
N PRO A 24 8.41 -8.12 -8.76
CA PRO A 24 7.28 -8.54 -9.57
C PRO A 24 6.79 -7.45 -10.55
N TYR A 25 7.26 -6.21 -10.40
CA TYR A 25 6.92 -5.07 -11.25
C TYR A 25 8.03 -4.02 -11.24
N THR A 26 8.05 -3.18 -12.28
CA THR A 26 8.96 -2.05 -12.40
C THR A 26 8.34 -0.75 -11.86
N THR A 27 9.17 0.29 -11.74
CA THR A 27 8.66 1.63 -11.38
C THR A 27 7.81 2.20 -12.51
N GLU A 28 8.17 1.90 -13.75
CA GLU A 28 7.43 2.27 -14.96
C GLU A 28 6.03 1.66 -14.97
N ASP A 29 5.90 0.39 -14.55
CA ASP A 29 4.59 -0.26 -14.41
C ASP A 29 3.73 0.47 -13.37
N LEU A 30 4.30 0.81 -12.21
CA LEU A 30 3.59 1.58 -11.17
C LEU A 30 3.12 2.94 -11.69
N ILE A 31 3.99 3.68 -12.39
CA ILE A 31 3.66 4.99 -12.99
C ILE A 31 2.52 4.84 -14.00
N LYS A 32 2.60 3.83 -14.87
CA LYS A 32 1.60 3.60 -15.91
C LYS A 32 0.23 3.34 -15.31
N HIS A 33 0.12 2.41 -14.35
CA HIS A 33 -1.17 2.08 -13.76
C HIS A 33 -1.73 3.24 -12.90
N TYR A 34 -0.85 3.95 -12.18
CA TYR A 34 -1.24 5.16 -11.44
C TYR A 34 -1.85 6.22 -12.36
N ASN A 35 -1.17 6.54 -13.48
CA ASN A 35 -1.65 7.54 -14.45
C ASN A 35 -2.95 7.12 -15.15
N CYS A 36 -3.18 5.81 -15.33
CA CYS A 36 -4.41 5.29 -15.89
C CYS A 36 -5.57 5.23 -14.88
N GLY A 37 -5.33 5.55 -13.60
CA GLY A 37 -6.33 5.39 -12.53
C GLY A 37 -6.67 3.93 -12.22
N ASP A 38 -5.86 2.98 -12.70
CA ASP A 38 -6.05 1.55 -12.48
C ASP A 38 -5.37 1.13 -11.16
N LEU A 39 -6.08 1.40 -10.06
CA LEU A 39 -5.63 1.11 -8.70
C LEU A 39 -5.89 -0.35 -8.28
N ASN A 40 -6.53 -1.15 -9.14
CA ASN A 40 -6.83 -2.56 -8.89
C ASN A 40 -5.83 -3.50 -9.59
N ALA A 41 -4.83 -2.96 -10.29
CA ALA A 41 -3.80 -3.75 -10.93
C ALA A 41 -3.04 -4.62 -9.91
N VAL A 42 -2.53 -5.77 -10.35
CA VAL A 42 -1.74 -6.71 -9.52
C VAL A 42 -0.60 -6.01 -8.78
N ILE A 43 -0.05 -4.94 -9.36
CA ILE A 43 1.00 -4.09 -8.77
C ILE A 43 0.55 -3.44 -7.46
N PHE A 44 -0.73 -3.06 -7.38
CA PHE A 44 -1.32 -2.48 -6.19
C PHE A 44 -1.89 -3.51 -5.22
N ASN A 45 -1.76 -4.81 -5.48
CA ASN A 45 -2.26 -5.82 -4.57
C ASN A 45 -1.52 -5.78 -3.22
N HIS A 46 -2.18 -6.23 -2.16
CA HIS A 46 -1.56 -6.35 -0.84
C HIS A 46 -0.35 -7.28 -0.89
N ASP A 47 -0.43 -8.41 -1.57
CA ASP A 47 0.65 -9.41 -1.62
C ASP A 47 1.92 -8.93 -2.33
N THR A 48 1.83 -7.82 -3.06
CA THR A 48 2.90 -7.19 -3.83
C THR A 48 3.36 -5.85 -3.22
N SER A 49 2.79 -5.43 -2.08
CA SER A 49 3.22 -4.23 -1.38
C SER A 49 4.71 -4.31 -1.03
N GLN A 50 5.45 -3.19 -1.02
CA GLN A 50 6.88 -3.14 -0.64
C GLN A 50 7.17 -3.49 0.84
N VAL A 51 6.16 -3.98 1.56
CA VAL A 51 6.33 -4.62 2.85
C VAL A 51 6.96 -6.00 2.58
N PRO A 52 7.91 -6.47 3.41
CA PRO A 52 8.47 -7.80 3.24
C PRO A 52 7.35 -8.85 3.12
N ASN A 53 7.51 -9.76 2.17
CA ASN A 53 6.62 -10.90 2.01
C ASN A 53 7.49 -12.15 2.18
N PHE A 54 7.44 -12.71 3.39
CA PHE A 54 8.35 -13.77 3.82
C PHE A 54 7.93 -15.17 3.33
N ILE A 55 6.84 -15.27 2.55
CA ILE A 55 6.26 -16.55 2.10
C ILE A 55 7.07 -17.21 0.96
N ASN A 56 7.98 -16.47 0.30
CA ASN A 56 8.78 -17.01 -0.82
C ASN A 56 10.04 -17.79 -0.43
N THR A 57 10.34 -17.91 0.86
CA THR A 57 11.44 -18.75 1.37
C THR A 57 10.89 -20.11 1.80
N THR A 58 11.56 -21.20 1.44
CA THR A 58 11.32 -22.54 1.99
C THR A 58 11.68 -22.56 3.49
N LEU A 59 10.80 -21.97 4.29
CA LEU A 59 10.92 -21.87 5.74
C LEU A 59 10.39 -23.15 6.39
N PRO A 60 10.98 -23.62 7.49
CA PRO A 60 10.37 -24.64 8.35
C PRO A 60 8.95 -24.22 8.79
N PRO A 61 8.03 -25.17 9.06
CA PRO A 61 6.64 -24.85 9.38
C PRO A 61 6.44 -23.84 10.53
N HIS A 62 7.28 -23.90 11.57
CA HIS A 62 7.21 -22.97 12.69
C HIS A 62 7.65 -21.54 12.33
N GLU A 63 8.57 -21.40 11.38
CA GLU A 63 9.00 -20.11 10.85
C GLU A 63 7.97 -19.52 9.87
N GLN A 64 7.22 -20.37 9.15
CA GLN A 64 6.12 -19.91 8.28
C GLN A 64 5.02 -19.20 9.07
N VAL A 65 4.61 -19.77 10.21
CA VAL A 65 3.61 -19.12 11.08
C VAL A 65 4.14 -17.78 11.59
N THR A 66 5.38 -17.75 12.07
CA THR A 66 6.01 -16.51 12.56
C THR A 66 6.10 -15.45 11.45
N ALA A 67 6.45 -15.85 10.23
CA ALA A 67 6.49 -14.99 9.05
C ALA A 67 5.11 -14.38 8.74
N GLN A 68 4.06 -15.21 8.70
CA GLN A 68 2.69 -14.75 8.45
C GLN A 68 2.18 -13.76 9.51
N GLU A 69 2.50 -14.00 10.79
CA GLU A 69 2.14 -13.09 11.88
C GLU A 69 2.81 -11.72 11.71
N ILE A 70 4.09 -11.72 11.33
CA ILE A 70 4.85 -10.48 11.10
C ILE A 70 4.32 -9.74 9.87
N ASP A 71 4.02 -10.44 8.77
CA ASP A 71 3.43 -9.84 7.57
C ASP A 71 2.08 -9.20 7.88
N SER A 72 1.22 -9.91 8.63
CA SER A 72 -0.07 -9.39 9.09
C SER A 72 0.09 -8.13 9.96
N TYR A 73 1.04 -8.15 10.90
CA TYR A 73 1.36 -7.00 11.74
C TYR A 73 1.79 -5.78 10.91
N PHE A 74 2.71 -5.96 9.96
CA PHE A 74 3.16 -4.84 9.13
C PHE A 74 2.06 -4.31 8.21
N ARG A 75 1.22 -5.18 7.65
CA ARG A 75 0.04 -4.75 6.88
C ARG A 75 -0.88 -3.87 7.73
N GLN A 76 -1.17 -4.31 8.95
CA GLN A 76 -2.02 -3.57 9.87
C GLN A 76 -1.43 -2.19 10.20
N GLU A 77 -0.15 -2.12 10.57
CA GLU A 77 0.46 -0.88 11.05
C GLU A 77 0.84 0.09 9.93
N LEU A 78 1.44 -0.43 8.85
CA LEU A 78 2.06 0.38 7.79
C LEU A 78 1.09 0.72 6.66
N ILE A 79 0.06 -0.10 6.43
CA ILE A 79 -0.94 0.13 5.38
C ILE A 79 -2.25 0.60 6.01
N TYR A 80 -2.95 -0.28 6.74
CA TYR A 80 -4.32 -0.01 7.16
C TYR A 80 -4.44 1.14 8.16
N LYS A 81 -3.72 1.07 9.29
CA LYS A 81 -3.73 2.14 10.28
C LYS A 81 -3.16 3.45 9.73
N ARG A 82 -2.20 3.38 8.81
CA ARG A 82 -1.65 4.57 8.14
C ARG A 82 -2.71 5.24 7.27
N ASN A 83 -3.43 4.49 6.45
CA ASN A 83 -4.51 4.99 5.61
C ASN A 83 -5.68 5.50 6.45
N GLU A 84 -6.04 4.80 7.53
CA GLU A 84 -7.11 5.21 8.44
C GLU A 84 -6.80 6.57 9.08
N ARG A 85 -5.59 6.74 9.64
CA ARG A 85 -5.16 8.03 10.23
C ARG A 85 -5.17 9.15 9.19
N MET A 86 -4.72 8.87 7.97
CA MET A 86 -4.72 9.84 6.88
C MET A 86 -6.14 10.22 6.46
N GLY A 87 -7.01 9.24 6.20
CA GLY A 87 -8.41 9.47 5.85
C GLY A 87 -9.15 10.26 6.93
N LYS A 88 -8.96 9.94 8.22
CA LYS A 88 -9.53 10.71 9.33
C LYS A 88 -9.11 12.18 9.29
N ARG A 89 -7.84 12.48 8.98
CA ARG A 89 -7.36 13.86 8.86
C ARG A 89 -7.95 14.58 7.66
N VAL A 90 -8.07 13.91 6.51
CA VAL A 90 -8.73 14.47 5.31
C VAL A 90 -10.19 14.79 5.59
N MET A 91 -10.92 13.87 6.22
CA MET A 91 -12.33 14.06 6.58
C MET A 91 -12.52 15.23 7.56
N ALA A 92 -11.66 15.36 8.56
CA ALA A 92 -11.72 16.47 9.50
C ALA A 92 -11.58 17.82 8.76
N LEU A 93 -10.58 17.94 7.89
CA LEU A 93 -10.35 19.15 7.09
C LEU A 93 -11.57 19.52 6.22
N LEU A 94 -12.14 18.53 5.52
CA LEU A 94 -13.31 18.74 4.65
C LEU A 94 -14.57 19.13 5.45
N ARG A 95 -14.82 18.50 6.60
CA ARG A 95 -16.01 18.77 7.42
C ARG A 95 -15.92 20.11 8.16
N GLU A 96 -14.73 20.47 8.65
CA GLU A 96 -14.51 21.72 9.38
C GLU A 96 -14.50 22.95 8.46
N ASN A 97 -14.36 22.77 7.15
CA ASN A 97 -14.23 23.85 6.16
C ASN A 97 -15.11 23.58 4.93
N ALA A 98 -16.42 23.40 5.14
CA ALA A 98 -17.37 23.01 4.10
C ALA A 98 -17.52 24.03 2.95
N ASP A 99 -17.08 25.28 3.16
CA ASP A 99 -17.09 26.38 2.19
C ASP A 99 -15.81 26.46 1.34
N LYS A 100 -14.83 25.58 1.58
CA LYS A 100 -13.52 25.61 0.92
C LYS A 100 -13.24 24.35 0.14
N SER A 101 -12.48 24.52 -0.95
CA SER A 101 -11.89 23.41 -1.70
C SER A 101 -10.47 23.13 -1.21
N PHE A 102 -10.09 21.86 -1.20
CA PHE A 102 -8.75 21.41 -0.84
C PHE A 102 -8.13 20.60 -1.96
N PHE A 103 -6.82 20.74 -2.13
CA PHE A 103 -6.02 19.87 -2.96
C PHE A 103 -5.13 19.00 -2.06
N PHE A 104 -5.21 17.68 -2.24
CA PHE A 104 -4.40 16.72 -1.50
C PHE A 104 -3.49 15.95 -2.46
N ALA A 105 -2.21 15.84 -2.10
CA ALA A 105 -1.27 14.99 -2.81
C ALA A 105 -1.00 13.73 -1.99
N PHE A 106 -1.22 12.56 -2.60
CA PHE A 106 -0.99 11.26 -1.98
C PHE A 106 0.08 10.50 -2.76
N GLY A 107 1.01 9.86 -2.05
CA GLY A 107 1.90 8.89 -2.69
C GLY A 107 1.11 7.65 -3.14
N ALA A 108 1.59 6.99 -4.20
CA ALA A 108 0.94 5.80 -4.80
C ALA A 108 0.63 4.69 -3.77
N GLY A 109 1.43 4.58 -2.71
CA GLY A 109 1.23 3.61 -1.63
C GLY A 109 -0.10 3.71 -0.87
N HIS A 110 -0.81 4.85 -0.93
CA HIS A 110 -2.11 5.03 -0.27
C HIS A 110 -3.29 4.41 -1.02
N PHE A 111 -3.02 3.91 -2.22
CA PHE A 111 -3.99 3.28 -3.10
C PHE A 111 -3.75 1.78 -3.26
N LEU A 112 -2.89 1.20 -2.41
CA LEU A 112 -2.56 -0.23 -2.43
C LEU A 112 -3.65 -1.07 -1.76
N GLY A 113 -4.26 -1.96 -2.54
CA GLY A 113 -5.16 -3.02 -2.11
C GLY A 113 -6.49 -2.52 -1.59
N ASN A 114 -6.99 -3.16 -0.54
CA ASN A 114 -8.16 -2.78 0.23
C ASN A 114 -7.80 -1.76 1.32
N ASN A 115 -8.81 -1.06 1.84
CA ASN A 115 -8.64 -0.05 2.87
C ASN A 115 -7.69 1.07 2.45
N THR A 116 -7.76 1.45 1.16
CA THR A 116 -7.12 2.63 0.62
C THR A 116 -7.68 3.89 1.27
N VAL A 117 -7.01 5.02 1.06
CA VAL A 117 -7.56 6.32 1.50
C VAL A 117 -8.93 6.60 0.86
N ILE A 118 -9.16 6.13 -0.38
CA ILE A 118 -10.44 6.27 -1.08
C ILE A 118 -11.53 5.46 -0.37
N ASP A 119 -11.22 4.22 0.02
CA ASP A 119 -12.17 3.35 0.72
C ASP A 119 -12.59 3.95 2.06
N VAL A 120 -11.62 4.50 2.81
CA VAL A 120 -11.89 5.16 4.09
C VAL A 120 -12.83 6.36 3.91
N LEU A 121 -12.64 7.15 2.85
CA LEU A 121 -13.52 8.29 2.55
C LEU A 121 -14.93 7.83 2.12
N ARG A 122 -15.02 6.85 1.22
CA ARG A 122 -16.31 6.30 0.77
C ARG A 122 -17.11 5.68 1.91
N GLN A 123 -16.45 4.91 2.79
CA GLN A 123 -17.07 4.34 3.99
C GLN A 123 -17.63 5.40 4.93
N ALA A 124 -17.06 6.61 4.93
CA ALA A 124 -17.54 7.73 5.72
C ALA A 124 -18.61 8.58 5.01
N GLY A 125 -19.09 8.14 3.84
CA GLY A 125 -20.18 8.76 3.09
C GLY A 125 -19.75 9.85 2.10
N PHE A 126 -18.45 9.98 1.80
CA PHE A 126 -17.98 10.91 0.77
C PHE A 126 -18.11 10.29 -0.62
N GLU A 127 -18.58 11.07 -1.58
CA GLU A 127 -18.49 10.74 -3.00
C GLU A 127 -17.07 11.00 -3.49
N VAL A 128 -16.49 10.00 -4.17
CA VAL A 128 -15.14 10.08 -4.71
C VAL A 128 -15.16 9.61 -6.16
N GLU A 129 -14.99 10.56 -7.06
CA GLU A 129 -14.96 10.36 -8.51
C GLU A 129 -13.52 10.46 -9.05
N HIS A 130 -13.23 9.66 -10.06
CA HIS A 130 -11.96 9.72 -10.77
C HIS A 130 -12.08 10.70 -11.93
N THR A 131 -11.29 11.78 -11.90
CA THR A 131 -11.20 12.77 -12.99
C THR A 131 -9.97 12.47 -13.85
N PRO A 132 -10.13 11.97 -15.08
CA PRO A 132 -8.99 11.70 -15.96
C PRO A 132 -8.29 13.00 -16.42
N PRO A 133 -7.02 12.91 -16.84
CA PRO A 133 -6.28 14.06 -17.34
C PRO A 133 -7.01 14.77 -18.49
N GLY A 134 -7.07 16.10 -18.44
CA GLY A 134 -7.64 16.93 -19.50
C GLY A 134 -9.16 17.14 -19.43
N GLN A 135 -9.85 16.59 -18.43
CA GLN A 135 -11.23 16.97 -18.14
C GLN A 135 -11.29 18.18 -17.19
N PRO A 136 -12.19 19.15 -17.43
CA PRO A 136 -12.41 20.25 -16.49
C PRO A 136 -13.03 19.74 -15.18
N ILE A 137 -12.61 20.34 -14.05
CA ILE A 137 -13.11 20.11 -12.68
C ILE A 137 -14.22 21.11 -12.38
#